data_AF-A0A494TI91-F1
#
_entry.id   AF-A0A494TI91-F1
#
_cell.length_a   1.000
_cell.length_b   1.000
_cell.length_c   1.000
_cell.angle_alpha   90.00
_cell.angle_beta   90.00
_cell.angle_gamma   90.00
#
_symmetry.space_group_name_H-M   'P 1'
#
loop_
_entity.id
_entity.type
_entity.pdbx_description
1 polymer ?
#
loop_
_entity_poly.entity_id
_entity_poly.type
_entity_poly.pdbx_seq_one_letter_code
_entity_poly.pdbx_strand_id
1 'polypeptide(L)'
;MPIFSILTTLIGLGGDWLGRKQKLQEVQLEADTKVTIARAEAEVARLGAAQGAEINWDQTAVTGMEHSWKDEYLTILLSAPMILAFMGTWGRTSVAEGFKAISNVPDWYMFAFLTTVAASFGVRTLVDKFGIGKK
;
A
#
# COMPACT_ATOMS: atom_id res chain seq x y z
N MET A 1 78.78 -10.25 -19.59
CA MET A 1 78.60 -9.49 -18.33
C MET A 1 77.18 -8.93 -18.29
N PRO A 2 76.49 -9.04 -17.15
CA PRO A 2 75.03 -9.22 -16.99
C PRO A 2 74.17 -7.93 -17.02
N ILE A 3 74.74 -6.81 -17.46
CA ILE A 3 74.11 -5.48 -17.32
C ILE A 3 72.98 -5.26 -18.33
N PHE A 4 73.10 -5.82 -19.54
CA PHE A 4 72.08 -5.66 -20.59
C PHE A 4 70.77 -6.43 -20.28
N SER A 5 70.83 -7.55 -19.55
CA SER A 5 69.63 -8.33 -19.17
C SER A 5 68.87 -7.72 -17.99
N ILE A 6 69.56 -7.01 -17.10
CA ILE A 6 68.92 -6.29 -15.98
C ILE A 6 68.12 -5.11 -16.53
N LEU A 7 68.64 -4.40 -17.52
CA LEU A 7 67.97 -3.26 -18.14
C LEU A 7 66.69 -3.68 -18.90
N THR A 8 66.75 -4.77 -19.67
CA THR A 8 65.57 -5.31 -20.37
C THR A 8 64.52 -5.87 -19.41
N THR A 9 64.94 -6.50 -18.31
CA THR A 9 64.03 -7.00 -17.26
C THR A 9 63.32 -5.84 -16.55
N LEU A 10 64.01 -4.74 -16.27
CA LEU A 10 63.41 -3.55 -15.66
C LEU A 10 62.44 -2.82 -16.60
N ILE A 11 62.76 -2.72 -17.89
CA ILE A 11 61.86 -2.17 -18.91
C ILE A 11 60.60 -3.05 -19.07
N GLY A 12 60.76 -4.37 -19.05
CA GLY A 12 59.64 -5.32 -19.07
C GLY A 12 58.75 -5.21 -17.84
N LEU A 13 59.33 -5.06 -16.65
CA LEU A 13 58.58 -4.86 -15.39
C LEU A 13 57.83 -3.52 -15.35
N GLY A 14 58.39 -2.46 -15.93
CA GLY A 14 57.74 -1.16 -16.06
C GLY A 14 56.53 -1.19 -17.02
N GLY A 15 56.66 -1.89 -18.15
CA GLY A 15 55.57 -2.11 -19.10
C GLY A 15 54.44 -2.96 -18.52
N ASP A 16 54.77 -4.03 -17.78
CA ASP A 16 53.80 -4.91 -17.12
C ASP A 16 53.04 -4.23 -15.97
N TRP A 17 53.66 -3.27 -15.27
CA TRP A 17 52.98 -2.49 -14.22
C TRP A 17 52.00 -1.47 -14.81
N LEU A 18 52.38 -0.80 -15.90
CA LEU A 18 51.51 0.16 -16.61
C LEU A 18 50.30 -0.56 -17.23
N GLY A 19 50.54 -1.72 -17.87
CA GLY A 19 49.49 -2.57 -18.44
C GLY A 19 48.54 -3.14 -17.38
N ARG A 20 49.04 -3.47 -16.17
CA ARG A 20 48.19 -3.89 -15.04
C ARG A 20 47.28 -2.77 -14.55
N LYS A 21 47.77 -1.53 -14.46
CA LYS A 21 46.96 -0.40 -14.03
C LYS A 21 45.85 -0.04 -15.03
N GLN A 22 46.09 -0.22 -16.32
CA GLN A 22 45.06 -0.02 -17.35
C GLN A 22 43.98 -1.10 -17.28
N LYS A 23 44.38 -2.38 -17.19
CA LYS A 23 43.44 -3.49 -17.01
C LYS A 23 42.63 -3.40 -15.72
N LEU A 24 43.23 -2.95 -14.62
CA LEU A 24 42.51 -2.74 -13.36
C LEU A 24 41.47 -1.62 -13.48
N GLN A 25 41.79 -0.52 -14.16
CA GLN A 25 40.82 0.55 -14.41
C GLN A 25 39.69 0.12 -15.34
N GLU A 26 39.99 -0.65 -16.37
CA GLU A 26 39.00 -1.21 -17.30
C GLU A 26 38.07 -2.21 -16.60
N VAL A 27 38.63 -3.14 -15.81
CA VAL A 27 37.85 -4.08 -14.98
C VAL A 27 37.00 -3.34 -13.93
N GLN A 28 37.53 -2.28 -13.33
CA GLN A 28 36.79 -1.46 -12.36
C GLN A 28 35.63 -0.72 -13.05
N LEU A 29 35.86 -0.17 -14.25
CA LEU A 29 34.84 0.55 -15.02
C LEU A 29 33.73 -0.40 -15.50
N GLU A 30 34.10 -1.60 -15.95
CA GLU A 30 33.14 -2.65 -16.30
C GLU A 30 32.34 -3.14 -15.07
N ALA A 31 32.99 -3.27 -13.92
CA ALA A 31 32.33 -3.65 -12.67
C ALA A 31 31.34 -2.57 -12.21
N ASP A 32 31.74 -1.30 -12.22
CA ASP A 32 30.85 -0.17 -11.86
C ASP A 32 29.67 -0.04 -12.83
N THR A 33 29.91 -0.27 -14.12
CA THR A 33 28.85 -0.26 -15.14
C THR A 33 27.85 -1.39 -14.89
N LYS A 34 28.32 -2.61 -14.62
CA LYS A 34 27.46 -3.76 -14.29
C LYS A 34 26.67 -3.54 -13.00
N VAL A 35 27.29 -2.97 -11.96
CA VAL A 35 26.61 -2.63 -10.70
C VAL A 35 25.55 -1.56 -10.92
N THR A 36 25.81 -0.57 -11.77
CA THR A 36 24.86 0.51 -12.08
C THR A 36 23.65 -0.03 -12.86
N ILE A 37 23.88 -0.88 -13.85
CA ILE A 37 22.81 -1.54 -14.61
C ILE A 37 21.96 -2.42 -13.69
N ALA A 38 22.58 -3.27 -12.87
CA ALA A 38 21.86 -4.13 -11.93
C ALA A 38 21.04 -3.33 -10.90
N ARG A 39 21.54 -2.17 -10.46
CA ARG A 39 20.78 -1.26 -9.57
C ARG A 39 19.60 -0.61 -10.28
N ALA A 40 19.77 -0.19 -11.53
CA ALA A 40 18.69 0.39 -12.32
C ALA A 40 17.58 -0.64 -12.61
N GLU A 41 17.96 -1.87 -12.97
CA GLU A 41 17.03 -2.99 -13.18
C GLU A 41 16.27 -3.35 -11.89
N ALA A 42 16.96 -3.39 -10.75
CA ALA A 42 16.33 -3.63 -9.45
C ALA A 42 15.36 -2.52 -9.06
N GLU A 43 15.69 -1.25 -9.35
CA GLU A 43 14.79 -0.13 -9.07
C GLU A 43 13.57 -0.15 -9.99
N VAL A 44 13.74 -0.44 -11.28
CA VAL A 44 12.62 -0.61 -12.23
C VAL A 44 11.73 -1.77 -11.82
N ALA A 45 12.30 -2.90 -11.40
CA ALA A 45 11.54 -4.04 -10.90
C ALA A 45 10.79 -3.70 -9.60
N ARG A 46 11.40 -2.92 -8.70
CA ARG A 46 10.77 -2.46 -7.46
C ARG A 46 9.61 -1.51 -7.74
N LEU A 47 9.78 -0.56 -8.65
CA LEU A 47 8.75 0.38 -9.07
C LEU A 47 7.60 -0.35 -9.78
N GLY A 48 7.91 -1.30 -10.66
CA GLY A 48 6.90 -2.14 -11.33
C GLY A 48 6.13 -3.03 -10.34
N ALA A 49 6.80 -3.60 -9.35
CA ALA A 49 6.15 -4.39 -8.30
C ALA A 49 5.28 -3.53 -7.38
N ALA A 50 5.72 -2.32 -7.04
CA ALA A 50 4.93 -1.37 -6.25
C ALA A 50 3.67 -0.92 -6.99
N GLN A 51 3.79 -0.56 -8.27
CA GLN A 51 2.65 -0.19 -9.11
C GLN A 51 1.69 -1.37 -9.31
N GLY A 52 2.22 -2.58 -9.56
CA GLY A 52 1.40 -3.79 -9.68
C GLY A 52 0.69 -4.15 -8.37
N ALA A 53 1.32 -3.91 -7.22
CA ALA A 53 0.71 -4.14 -5.91
C ALA A 53 -0.41 -3.14 -5.60
N GLU A 54 -0.24 -1.85 -5.92
CA GLU A 54 -1.30 -0.84 -5.77
C GLU A 54 -2.49 -1.13 -6.71
N ILE A 55 -2.22 -1.45 -7.97
CA ILE A 55 -3.29 -1.80 -8.93
C ILE A 55 -4.04 -3.06 -8.50
N ASN A 56 -3.34 -4.07 -7.99
CA ASN A 56 -3.95 -5.30 -7.49
C ASN A 56 -4.72 -5.06 -6.18
N TRP A 57 -4.24 -4.16 -5.32
CA TRP A 57 -4.96 -3.73 -4.12
C TRP A 57 -6.26 -3.01 -4.50
N ASP A 58 -6.20 -2.06 -5.43
CA ASP A 58 -7.37 -1.33 -5.91
C ASP A 58 -8.37 -2.26 -6.61
N GLN A 59 -7.90 -3.19 -7.46
CA GLN A 59 -8.77 -4.21 -8.07
C GLN A 59 -9.39 -5.14 -7.03
N THR A 60 -8.61 -5.66 -6.07
CA THR A 60 -9.13 -6.55 -5.03
C THR A 60 -10.12 -5.82 -4.11
N ALA A 61 -9.87 -4.56 -3.80
CA ALA A 61 -10.79 -3.73 -3.02
C ALA A 61 -12.10 -3.49 -3.79
N VAL A 62 -12.03 -3.18 -5.09
CA VAL A 62 -13.22 -2.96 -5.94
C VAL A 62 -14.02 -4.25 -6.12
N THR A 63 -13.38 -5.38 -6.41
CA THR A 63 -14.06 -6.69 -6.56
C THR A 63 -14.64 -7.18 -5.23
N GLY A 64 -14.00 -6.87 -4.10
CA GLY A 64 -14.54 -7.16 -2.77
C GLY A 64 -15.80 -6.34 -2.42
N MET A 65 -16.00 -5.19 -3.05
CA MET A 65 -17.16 -4.32 -2.85
C MET A 65 -18.35 -4.66 -3.77
N GLU A 66 -18.14 -5.40 -4.87
CA GLU A 66 -19.17 -5.62 -5.89
C GLU A 66 -20.35 -6.51 -5.43
N HIS A 67 -20.18 -7.34 -4.39
CA HIS A 67 -21.21 -8.27 -3.91
C HIS A 67 -21.31 -8.39 -2.38
N SER A 68 -21.07 -7.27 -1.66
CA SER A 68 -21.12 -7.27 -0.20
C SER A 68 -22.56 -7.19 0.32
N TRP A 69 -23.21 -8.35 0.50
CA TRP A 69 -24.58 -8.45 1.04
C TRP A 69 -24.74 -7.75 2.41
N LYS A 70 -23.68 -7.71 3.22
CA LYS A 70 -23.68 -7.05 4.53
C LYS A 70 -23.87 -5.53 4.39
N ASP A 71 -23.28 -4.92 3.37
CA ASP A 71 -23.29 -3.46 3.20
C ASP A 71 -24.61 -3.02 2.59
N GLU A 72 -25.19 -3.84 1.70
CA GLU A 72 -26.57 -3.68 1.23
C GLU A 72 -27.57 -3.81 2.38
N TYR A 73 -27.45 -4.86 3.21
CA TYR A 73 -28.31 -5.06 4.37
C TYR A 73 -28.24 -3.88 5.34
N LEU A 74 -27.03 -3.42 5.68
CA LEU A 74 -26.85 -2.27 6.57
C LEU A 74 -27.36 -0.97 5.95
N THR A 75 -27.24 -0.79 4.63
CA THR A 75 -27.79 0.37 3.93
C THR A 75 -29.31 0.39 4.01
N ILE A 76 -29.96 -0.76 3.81
CA ILE A 76 -31.42 -0.89 3.97
C ILE A 76 -31.80 -0.66 5.43
N LEU A 77 -31.10 -1.26 6.38
CA LEU A 77 -31.38 -1.13 7.82
C LEU A 77 -31.29 0.34 8.28
N LEU A 78 -30.27 1.08 7.82
CA LEU A 78 -30.08 2.50 8.17
C LEU A 78 -31.06 3.42 7.45
N SER A 79 -31.46 3.11 6.21
CA SER A 79 -32.41 3.92 5.44
C SER A 79 -33.87 3.66 5.81
N ALA A 80 -34.20 2.47 6.32
CA ALA A 80 -35.58 2.09 6.64
C ALA A 80 -36.29 3.06 7.61
N PRO A 81 -35.69 3.50 8.75
CA PRO A 81 -36.33 4.49 9.62
C PRO A 81 -36.55 5.84 8.94
N MET A 82 -35.61 6.26 8.08
CA MET A 82 -35.69 7.52 7.33
C MET A 82 -36.84 7.50 6.32
N ILE A 83 -37.04 6.37 5.63
CA ILE A 83 -38.15 6.19 4.68
C ILE A 83 -39.48 6.12 5.43
N LEU A 84 -39.55 5.32 6.51
CA LEU A 84 -40.76 5.14 7.32
C LEU A 84 -41.28 6.44 7.93
N ALA A 85 -40.39 7.41 8.22
CA ALA A 85 -40.78 8.73 8.72
C ALA A 85 -41.74 9.48 7.78
N PHE A 86 -41.74 9.18 6.49
CA PHE A 86 -42.63 9.78 5.49
C PHE A 86 -43.90 8.95 5.21
N MET A 87 -44.05 7.76 5.79
CA MET A 87 -45.17 6.86 5.53
C MET A 87 -46.41 7.15 6.41
N GLY A 88 -46.60 8.40 6.82
CA GLY A 88 -47.74 8.82 7.63
C GLY A 88 -47.61 8.50 9.13
N THR A 89 -48.73 8.40 9.84
CA THR A 89 -48.72 8.25 11.30
C THR A 89 -48.21 6.89 11.76
N TRP A 90 -48.61 5.81 11.09
CA TRP A 90 -48.16 4.46 11.46
C TRP A 90 -46.63 4.32 11.35
N GLY A 91 -46.03 4.82 10.26
CA GLY A 91 -44.59 4.73 10.04
C GLY A 91 -43.80 5.51 11.09
N ARG A 92 -44.23 6.73 11.41
CA ARG A 92 -43.63 7.55 12.47
C ARG A 92 -43.74 6.89 13.85
N THR A 93 -44.89 6.29 14.17
CA THR A 93 -45.08 5.56 15.44
C THR A 93 -44.16 4.33 15.51
N SER A 94 -44.10 3.50 14.46
CA SER A 94 -43.23 2.32 14.43
C SER A 94 -41.76 2.69 14.61
N VAL A 95 -41.29 3.78 13.98
CA VAL A 95 -39.92 4.28 14.15
C VAL A 95 -39.67 4.76 15.58
N ALA A 96 -40.60 5.53 16.15
CA ALA A 96 -40.48 6.02 17.53
C ALA A 96 -40.44 4.88 18.56
N GLU A 97 -41.31 3.88 18.41
CA GLU A 97 -41.35 2.70 19.27
C GLU A 97 -40.09 1.83 19.10
N GLY A 98 -39.61 1.66 17.86
CA GLY A 98 -38.37 0.96 17.56
C GLY A 98 -37.16 1.60 18.23
N PHE A 99 -36.98 2.92 18.09
CA PHE A 99 -35.89 3.63 18.78
C PHE A 99 -36.01 3.58 20.31
N LYS A 100 -37.24 3.62 20.84
CA LYS A 100 -37.47 3.43 22.28
C LYS A 100 -37.04 2.02 22.72
N ALA A 101 -37.32 0.98 21.95
CA ALA A 101 -36.85 -0.37 22.26
C ALA A 101 -35.31 -0.45 22.22
N ILE A 102 -34.69 0.16 21.20
CA ILE A 102 -33.23 0.20 21.04
C ILE A 102 -32.55 0.90 22.22
N SER A 103 -33.18 1.92 22.82
CA SER A 103 -32.63 2.62 23.99
C SER A 103 -32.47 1.75 25.25
N ASN A 104 -33.09 0.56 25.28
CA ASN A 104 -32.96 -0.40 26.38
C ASN A 104 -31.94 -1.51 26.09
N VAL A 105 -31.29 -1.49 24.93
CA VAL A 105 -30.29 -2.50 24.56
C VAL A 105 -29.03 -2.29 25.40
N PRO A 106 -28.39 -3.36 25.91
CA PRO A 106 -27.15 -3.24 26.67
C PRO A 106 -26.02 -2.57 25.87
N ASP A 107 -25.23 -1.74 26.56
CA ASP A 107 -24.14 -0.95 25.94
C ASP A 107 -23.17 -1.81 25.14
N TRP A 108 -22.77 -2.97 25.66
CA TRP A 108 -21.82 -3.87 24.99
C TRP A 108 -22.30 -4.31 23.61
N TYR A 109 -23.61 -4.53 23.45
CA TYR A 109 -24.20 -4.94 22.17
C TYR A 109 -24.23 -3.75 21.21
N MET A 110 -24.62 -2.57 21.71
CA MET A 110 -24.63 -1.34 20.92
C MET A 110 -23.24 -1.00 20.38
N PHE A 111 -22.20 -1.12 21.22
CA PHE A 111 -20.83 -0.90 20.80
C PHE A 111 -20.35 -1.91 19.75
N ALA A 112 -20.67 -3.20 19.92
CA ALA A 112 -20.34 -4.22 18.93
C ALA A 112 -21.00 -3.91 17.58
N PHE A 113 -22.30 -3.59 17.60
CA PHE A 113 -23.07 -3.25 16.40
C PHE A 113 -22.51 -2.01 15.68
N LEU A 114 -22.29 -0.90 16.41
CA LEU A 114 -21.74 0.33 15.82
C LEU A 114 -20.33 0.13 15.26
N THR A 115 -19.51 -0.71 15.89
CA THR A 115 -18.18 -1.07 15.39
C THR A 115 -18.27 -1.84 14.07
N THR A 116 -19.19 -2.79 13.95
CA THR A 116 -19.44 -3.51 12.69
C THR A 116 -19.90 -2.56 11.58
N VAL A 117 -20.82 -1.64 11.88
CA VAL A 117 -21.29 -0.63 10.93
C VAL A 117 -20.14 0.28 10.48
N ALA A 118 -19.31 0.76 11.41
CA ALA A 118 -18.15 1.60 11.10
C ALA A 118 -17.12 0.88 10.22
N ALA A 119 -16.90 -0.43 10.45
CA ALA A 119 -16.02 -1.27 9.65
C ALA A 119 -16.58 -1.52 8.24
N SER A 120 -17.89 -1.70 8.11
CA SER A 120 -18.57 -1.90 6.83
C SER A 120 -18.54 -0.68 5.92
N PHE A 121 -18.79 0.51 6.46
CA PHE A 121 -18.82 1.75 5.66
C PHE A 121 -17.49 2.53 5.66
N GLY A 122 -16.43 2.00 6.28
CA GLY A 122 -15.14 2.67 6.33
C GLY A 122 -15.20 4.06 6.99
N VAL A 123 -16.04 4.23 8.02
CA VAL A 123 -16.31 5.55 8.66
C VAL A 123 -15.03 6.17 9.24
N ARG A 124 -14.03 5.35 9.59
CA ARG A 124 -12.70 5.81 10.00
C ARG A 124 -12.04 6.71 8.94
N THR A 125 -12.19 6.35 7.67
CA THR A 125 -11.67 7.13 6.53
C THR A 125 -12.40 8.46 6.39
N LEU A 126 -13.68 8.55 6.77
CA LEU A 126 -14.43 9.81 6.79
C LEU A 126 -13.96 10.71 7.93
N VAL A 127 -13.73 10.17 9.13
CA VAL A 127 -13.20 10.96 10.26
C VAL A 127 -11.82 11.53 9.95
N ASP A 128 -10.94 10.73 9.33
CA ASP A 128 -9.60 11.16 8.93
C ASP A 128 -9.62 12.17 7.76
N LYS A 129 -10.54 12.00 6.78
CA LYS A 129 -10.69 12.93 5.64
C LYS A 129 -11.43 14.23 5.99
N PHE A 130 -12.34 14.21 6.96
CA PHE A 130 -13.15 15.37 7.37
C PHE A 130 -12.67 16.03 8.67
N GLY A 131 -11.57 15.56 9.27
CA GLY A 131 -10.89 16.24 10.38
C GLY A 131 -11.70 16.32 11.69
N ILE A 132 -12.75 15.52 11.84
CA ILE A 132 -13.59 15.48 13.05
C ILE A 132 -12.86 14.68 14.14
N GLY A 133 -11.78 15.23 14.69
CA GLY A 133 -11.02 14.52 15.72
C GLY A 133 -9.66 15.10 16.10
N LYS A 134 -9.12 16.07 15.34
CA LYS A 134 -7.92 16.79 15.78
C LYS A 134 -8.33 17.98 16.65
N LYS A 135 -8.43 17.75 17.95
CA LYS A 135 -8.05 18.75 18.95
C LYS A 135 -6.58 18.56 19.29
#